data_AF-A0A7J4Q0W7-F1
#
_entry.id   AF-A0A7J4Q0W7-F1
#
_cell.length_a   1.000
_cell.length_b   1.000
_cell.length_c   1.000
_cell.angle_alpha   90.00
_cell.angle_beta   90.00
_cell.angle_gamma   90.00
#
_symmetry.space_group_name_H-M   'P 1'
#
loop_
_entity.id
_entity.type
_entity.pdbx_description
1 polymer ?
#
loop_
_entity_poly.entity_id
_entity_poly.type
_entity_poly.pdbx_seq_one_letter_code
_entity_poly.pdbx_strand_id
1 'polypeptide(L)'
;MVSDDEAFSAEMPTADEPSLADLVDDILTPDEQTSPAVVEKQTKQKRYKPKGMYLGNRRDTGEPIDIKPMVLARHAAMLGSTGSGKTVMAKALIEEAALAKIPSLIIDPQGDLARLALGIAPADLEAEGGDVARAKKLMDMCEVRIWTPLRSKGLPLCIDPFRTPPSNLDAEEAITAWDMVAAGFTSLAGYDVEKAQGKIVKPFLYEVLVEGTKHGLDVSDFQALARVVREPNQEFTRKLYPECFLDIEEGEEKLA
;
A
#
# COMPACT_ATOMS: atom_id res chain seq x y z
N MET A 1 32.08 -44.66 -48.30
CA MET A 1 32.76 -45.88 -47.82
C MET A 1 32.42 -45.99 -46.34
N VAL A 2 31.54 -46.86 -45.84
CA VAL A 2 30.71 -48.00 -46.28
C VAL A 2 29.64 -48.07 -45.15
N SER A 3 28.37 -47.68 -45.40
CA SER A 3 27.17 -48.51 -45.65
C SER A 3 26.82 -49.45 -44.46
N ASP A 4 25.59 -49.64 -43.98
CA ASP A 4 24.30 -49.99 -44.59
C ASP A 4 23.14 -49.50 -43.64
N ASP A 5 22.04 -48.89 -44.12
CA ASP A 5 20.77 -49.49 -44.60
C ASP A 5 20.05 -50.34 -43.51
N GLU A 6 18.74 -50.23 -43.20
CA GLU A 6 17.56 -49.97 -44.01
C GLU A 6 16.43 -49.31 -43.19
N ALA A 7 15.56 -48.59 -43.91
CA ALA A 7 14.20 -48.28 -43.48
C ALA A 7 13.31 -49.53 -43.55
N PHE A 8 12.46 -49.76 -42.55
CA PHE A 8 11.25 -50.56 -42.79
C PHE A 8 10.05 -50.05 -42.00
N SER A 9 8.95 -50.03 -42.73
CA SER A 9 7.60 -49.55 -42.45
C SER A 9 6.97 -50.14 -41.20
N ALA A 10 6.26 -49.29 -40.45
CA ALA A 10 5.30 -49.76 -39.45
C ALA A 10 4.08 -50.38 -40.16
N GLU A 11 4.11 -51.70 -40.31
CA GLU A 11 2.90 -52.51 -40.51
C GLU A 11 2.04 -52.44 -39.23
N MET A 12 0.74 -52.20 -39.41
CA MET A 12 -0.25 -52.37 -38.35
C MET A 12 -0.46 -53.86 -38.07
N PRO A 13 -0.34 -54.35 -36.82
CA PRO A 13 -0.90 -55.63 -36.46
C PRO A 13 -2.40 -55.50 -36.17
N THR A 14 -3.13 -56.45 -36.74
CA THR A 14 -4.57 -56.67 -36.66
C THR A 14 -5.01 -57.24 -35.30
N ALA A 15 -6.32 -57.14 -35.06
CA ALA A 15 -7.05 -57.57 -33.87
C ALA A 15 -6.77 -59.02 -33.41
N ASP A 16 -6.92 -59.23 -32.09
CA ASP A 16 -6.96 -60.50 -31.33
C ASP A 16 -5.76 -60.90 -30.46
N GLU A 17 -5.07 -59.95 -29.79
CA GLU A 17 -4.39 -60.27 -28.52
C GLU A 17 -4.73 -59.23 -27.43
N PRO A 18 -5.22 -59.65 -26.25
CA PRO A 18 -5.56 -58.73 -25.17
C PRO A 18 -4.28 -58.15 -24.55
N SER A 19 -4.28 -56.83 -24.31
CA SER A 19 -3.13 -56.14 -23.77
C SER A 19 -2.97 -56.42 -22.27
N LEU A 20 -1.73 -56.42 -21.77
CA LEU A 20 -1.46 -56.55 -20.33
C LEU A 20 -2.14 -55.46 -19.48
N ALA A 21 -2.61 -54.36 -20.07
CA ALA A 21 -3.33 -53.31 -19.36
C ALA A 21 -4.75 -53.76 -18.95
N ASP A 22 -5.39 -54.63 -19.73
CA ASP A 22 -6.78 -55.06 -19.47
C ASP A 22 -6.88 -56.07 -18.32
N LEU A 23 -5.78 -56.79 -18.01
CA LEU A 23 -5.73 -57.75 -16.89
C LEU A 23 -5.50 -57.11 -15.52
N VAL A 24 -5.04 -55.84 -15.47
CA VAL A 24 -4.74 -55.16 -14.20
C VAL A 24 -5.97 -54.41 -13.66
N ASP A 25 -6.90 -54.04 -14.54
CA ASP A 25 -8.15 -53.36 -14.17
C ASP A 25 -9.17 -54.32 -13.52
N ASP A 26 -9.11 -55.63 -13.83
CA ASP A 26 -9.98 -56.66 -13.21
C ASP A 26 -9.59 -57.05 -11.77
N ILE A 27 -8.41 -56.66 -11.29
CA ILE A 27 -7.90 -57.02 -9.95
C ILE A 27 -8.19 -55.94 -8.90
N LEU A 28 -8.49 -54.70 -9.32
CA LEU A 28 -8.61 -53.55 -8.42
C LEU A 28 -10.04 -53.03 -8.19
N THR A 29 -11.07 -53.72 -8.68
CA THR A 29 -12.48 -53.46 -8.31
C THR A 29 -12.89 -54.30 -7.10
N PRO A 30 -13.14 -53.71 -5.91
CA PRO A 30 -13.86 -54.40 -4.85
C PRO A 30 -15.37 -54.36 -5.14
N ASP A 31 -16.01 -55.50 -4.95
CA ASP A 31 -17.45 -55.77 -5.11
C ASP A 31 -18.39 -54.68 -4.60
N GLU A 32 -19.44 -54.42 -5.38
CA GLU A 32 -20.62 -53.65 -5.00
C GLU A 32 -21.28 -54.25 -3.74
N GLN A 33 -21.08 -53.60 -2.60
CA GLN A 33 -22.05 -53.63 -1.52
C GLN A 33 -23.01 -52.46 -1.71
N THR A 34 -24.19 -52.74 -2.28
CA THR A 34 -25.33 -51.83 -2.27
C THR A 34 -25.80 -51.60 -0.83
N SER A 35 -25.19 -50.63 -0.17
CA SER A 35 -25.75 -49.95 1.00
C SER A 35 -26.46 -48.70 0.47
N PRO A 36 -27.71 -48.42 0.88
CA PRO A 36 -28.43 -47.27 0.35
C PRO A 36 -27.64 -46.01 0.71
N ALA A 37 -27.15 -45.33 -0.33
CA ALA A 37 -26.60 -43.99 -0.22
C ALA A 37 -27.65 -43.13 0.49
N VAL A 38 -27.38 -42.81 1.76
CA VAL A 38 -27.98 -41.67 2.40
C VAL A 38 -27.44 -40.48 1.62
N VAL A 39 -28.18 -40.09 0.58
CA VAL A 39 -28.05 -38.76 -0.02
C VAL A 39 -28.41 -37.82 1.10
N GLU A 40 -27.41 -37.44 1.91
CA GLU A 40 -27.49 -36.28 2.77
C GLU A 40 -27.78 -35.12 1.82
N LYS A 41 -29.08 -34.78 1.73
CA LYS A 41 -29.52 -33.51 1.19
C LYS A 41 -28.70 -32.47 1.95
N GLN A 42 -27.70 -31.90 1.28
CA GLN A 42 -26.98 -30.74 1.76
C GLN A 42 -28.04 -29.69 2.06
N THR A 43 -28.42 -29.62 3.33
CA THR A 43 -29.32 -28.62 3.84
C THR A 43 -28.59 -27.32 3.58
N LYS A 44 -29.15 -26.47 2.70
CA LYS A 44 -28.63 -25.12 2.42
C LYS A 44 -28.30 -24.47 3.77
N GLN A 45 -27.03 -24.48 4.15
CA GLN A 45 -26.61 -23.94 5.43
C GLN A 45 -27.02 -22.47 5.42
N LYS A 46 -27.81 -22.05 6.41
CA LYS A 46 -28.22 -20.66 6.54
C LYS A 46 -26.94 -19.82 6.66
N ARG A 47 -26.61 -19.08 5.60
CA ARG A 47 -25.43 -18.21 5.55
C ARG A 47 -25.46 -17.26 6.75
N TYR A 48 -24.34 -17.18 7.47
CA TYR A 48 -24.21 -16.34 8.66
C TYR A 48 -24.40 -14.87 8.30
N LYS A 49 -25.17 -14.14 9.12
CA LYS A 49 -25.35 -12.69 8.99
C LYS A 49 -24.63 -11.99 10.14
N PRO A 50 -23.46 -11.35 9.89
CA PRO A 50 -22.72 -10.66 10.92
C PRO A 50 -23.53 -9.54 11.58
N LYS A 51 -23.42 -9.43 12.91
CA LYS A 51 -24.01 -8.34 13.71
C LYS A 51 -23.04 -7.17 13.90
N GLY A 52 -21.77 -7.37 13.52
CA GLY A 52 -20.70 -6.37 13.54
C GLY A 52 -19.72 -6.62 12.39
N MET A 53 -18.44 -6.38 12.64
CA MET A 53 -17.35 -6.75 11.74
C MET A 53 -16.94 -8.20 12.00
N TYR A 54 -17.09 -9.05 11.00
CA TYR A 54 -16.84 -10.48 11.08
C TYR A 54 -15.36 -10.81 10.91
N LEU A 55 -14.71 -11.35 11.94
CA LEU A 55 -13.28 -11.68 11.89
C LEU A 55 -12.98 -13.13 11.51
N GLY A 56 -14.00 -13.99 11.48
CA GLY A 56 -13.86 -15.43 11.21
C GLY A 56 -14.52 -16.29 12.27
N ASN A 57 -14.11 -17.55 12.37
CA ASN A 57 -14.66 -18.52 13.31
C ASN A 57 -13.65 -18.87 14.39
N ARG A 58 -14.15 -19.16 15.58
CA ARG A 58 -13.37 -19.83 16.62
C ARG A 58 -12.96 -21.22 16.16
N ARG A 59 -11.69 -21.58 16.39
CA ARG A 59 -11.15 -22.88 15.98
C ARG A 59 -11.72 -24.06 16.79
N ASP A 60 -12.07 -23.84 18.05
CA ASP A 60 -12.53 -24.88 18.98
C ASP A 60 -14.02 -25.23 18.82
N THR A 61 -14.84 -24.21 18.55
CA THR A 61 -16.30 -24.31 18.55
C THR A 61 -16.91 -24.10 17.17
N GLY A 62 -16.15 -23.55 16.22
CA GLY A 62 -16.67 -23.12 14.92
C GLY A 62 -17.56 -21.87 14.99
N GLU A 63 -17.78 -21.31 16.18
CA GLU A 63 -18.66 -20.16 16.35
C GLU A 63 -18.09 -18.90 15.69
N PRO A 64 -18.92 -18.11 15.00
CA PRO A 64 -18.48 -16.87 14.36
C PRO A 64 -18.07 -15.83 15.41
N ILE A 65 -17.04 -15.06 15.09
CA ILE A 65 -16.51 -13.96 15.90
C ILE A 65 -16.80 -12.64 15.20
N ASP A 66 -17.71 -11.87 15.79
CA ASP A 66 -17.98 -10.50 15.38
C ASP A 66 -17.40 -9.52 16.41
N ILE A 67 -16.75 -8.46 15.94
CA ILE A 67 -16.34 -7.34 16.78
C ILE A 67 -17.17 -6.09 16.49
N LYS A 68 -17.33 -5.24 17.50
CA LYS A 68 -17.97 -3.93 17.32
C LYS A 68 -17.01 -2.99 16.59
N PRO A 69 -17.47 -2.19 15.60
CA PRO A 69 -16.65 -1.19 14.93
C PRO A 69 -15.88 -0.25 15.88
N MET A 70 -16.51 0.12 17.01
CA MET A 70 -15.91 0.94 18.07
C MET A 70 -14.63 0.38 18.70
N VAL A 71 -14.32 -0.91 18.50
CA VAL A 71 -13.04 -1.48 18.94
C VAL A 71 -11.87 -0.84 18.19
N LEU A 72 -12.05 -0.43 16.93
CA LEU A 72 -11.03 0.24 16.13
C LEU A 72 -10.74 1.69 16.57
N ALA A 73 -11.55 2.24 17.47
CA ALA A 73 -11.21 3.50 18.16
C ALA A 73 -10.06 3.32 19.18
N ARG A 74 -9.63 2.08 19.42
CA ARG A 74 -8.41 1.74 20.17
C ARG A 74 -7.38 1.14 19.22
N HIS A 75 -6.11 1.31 19.56
CA HIS A 75 -5.01 0.71 18.81
C HIS A 75 -5.08 -0.82 18.85
N ALA A 76 -4.82 -1.45 17.71
CA ALA A 76 -4.71 -2.89 17.57
C ALA A 76 -3.36 -3.24 16.94
N ALA A 77 -2.81 -4.40 17.30
CA ALA A 77 -1.59 -4.93 16.73
C ALA A 77 -1.80 -6.39 16.31
N MET A 78 -1.33 -6.75 15.11
CA MET A 78 -1.32 -8.13 14.62
C MET A 78 0.11 -8.64 14.66
N LEU A 79 0.38 -9.61 15.55
CA LEU A 79 1.71 -10.16 15.79
C LEU A 79 1.74 -11.64 15.36
N GLY A 80 2.83 -12.06 14.72
CA GLY A 80 2.99 -13.44 14.24
C GLY A 80 4.16 -13.58 13.29
N SER A 81 4.64 -14.81 13.08
CA SER A 81 5.72 -15.14 12.13
C SER A 81 5.28 -14.96 10.66
N THR A 82 6.21 -15.00 9.72
CA THR A 82 5.87 -15.08 8.27
C THR A 82 4.98 -16.30 8.01
N GLY A 83 3.96 -16.15 7.16
CA GLY A 83 3.00 -17.22 6.86
C GLY A 83 1.90 -17.45 7.90
N SER A 84 1.93 -16.78 9.06
CA SER A 84 0.90 -16.91 10.10
C SER A 84 -0.47 -16.30 9.77
N GLY A 85 -0.61 -15.64 8.61
CA GLY A 85 -1.87 -15.05 8.17
C GLY A 85 -2.08 -13.58 8.55
N LYS A 86 -1.06 -12.86 9.07
CA LYS A 86 -1.17 -11.41 9.39
C LYS A 86 -1.77 -10.58 8.26
N THR A 87 -1.27 -10.77 7.03
CA THR A 87 -1.74 -10.04 5.85
C THR A 87 -3.18 -10.41 5.49
N VAL A 88 -3.56 -11.68 5.62
CA VAL A 88 -4.93 -12.14 5.37
C VAL A 88 -5.89 -11.55 6.40
N MET A 89 -5.49 -11.52 7.67
CA MET A 89 -6.25 -10.89 8.74
C MET A 89 -6.41 -9.38 8.53
N ALA A 90 -5.35 -8.70 8.11
CA ALA A 90 -5.40 -7.28 7.77
C ALA A 90 -6.39 -7.02 6.62
N LYS A 91 -6.36 -7.86 5.57
CA LYS A 91 -7.29 -7.81 4.45
C LYS A 91 -8.74 -7.95 4.90
N ALA A 92 -9.05 -9.01 5.67
CA ALA A 92 -10.37 -9.21 6.22
C ALA A 92 -10.84 -8.01 7.07
N LEU A 93 -9.95 -7.44 7.90
CA LEU A 93 -10.29 -6.28 8.71
C LEU A 93 -10.61 -5.04 7.87
N ILE A 94 -9.85 -4.80 6.80
CA ILE A 94 -10.07 -3.68 5.86
C ILE A 94 -11.42 -3.83 5.16
N GLU A 95 -11.74 -5.03 4.67
CA GLU A 95 -13.02 -5.32 4.00
C GLU A 95 -14.20 -5.10 4.96
N GLU A 96 -14.10 -5.58 6.19
CA GLU A 96 -15.14 -5.42 7.20
C GLU A 96 -15.29 -3.97 7.68
N ALA A 97 -14.18 -3.24 7.81
CA ALA A 97 -14.20 -1.81 8.09
C ALA A 97 -14.92 -1.04 6.98
N ALA A 98 -14.64 -1.36 5.71
CA ALA A 98 -15.29 -0.73 4.57
C ALA A 98 -16.80 -1.03 4.53
N LEU A 99 -17.21 -2.28 4.78
CA LEU A 99 -18.62 -2.66 4.90
C LEU A 99 -19.33 -1.97 6.08
N ALA A 100 -18.59 -1.69 7.16
CA ALA A 100 -19.04 -0.88 8.30
C ALA A 100 -18.99 0.63 8.04
N LYS A 101 -18.66 1.07 6.81
CA LYS A 101 -18.53 2.47 6.39
C LYS A 101 -17.43 3.24 7.14
N ILE A 102 -16.35 2.56 7.50
CA ILE A 102 -15.15 3.16 8.07
C ILE A 102 -14.09 3.26 6.97
N PRO A 103 -13.64 4.47 6.61
CA PRO A 103 -12.58 4.64 5.62
C PRO A 103 -11.23 4.16 6.17
N SER A 104 -10.41 3.57 5.30
CA SER A 104 -9.07 3.07 5.66
C SER A 104 -8.00 3.82 4.87
N LEU A 105 -7.00 4.37 5.57
CA LEU A 105 -5.73 4.81 4.98
C LEU A 105 -4.68 3.75 5.28
N ILE A 106 -4.08 3.19 4.23
CA ILE A 106 -3.16 2.06 4.35
C ILE A 106 -1.77 2.48 3.86
N ILE A 107 -0.77 2.27 4.71
CA ILE A 107 0.64 2.40 4.34
C ILE A 107 1.16 0.98 4.07
N ASP A 108 1.32 0.64 2.79
CA ASP A 108 1.66 -0.71 2.35
C ASP A 108 3.05 -0.74 1.67
N PRO A 109 4.15 -0.85 2.44
CA PRO A 109 5.50 -0.87 1.88
C PRO A 109 5.78 -2.15 1.07
N GLN A 110 5.02 -3.23 1.26
CA GLN A 110 5.20 -4.50 0.56
C GLN A 110 4.32 -4.60 -0.71
N GLY A 111 3.22 -3.85 -0.76
CA GLY A 111 2.29 -3.85 -1.89
C GLY A 111 1.27 -4.99 -1.88
N ASP A 112 1.22 -5.80 -0.81
CA ASP A 112 0.36 -6.98 -0.73
C ASP A 112 -1.11 -6.67 -0.45
N LEU A 113 -1.38 -5.55 0.26
CA LEU A 113 -2.73 -5.11 0.62
C LEU A 113 -3.41 -4.41 -0.56
N ALA A 114 -2.65 -3.70 -1.40
CA ALA A 114 -3.18 -3.06 -2.61
C ALA A 114 -3.90 -4.05 -3.56
N ARG A 115 -3.57 -5.35 -3.47
CA ARG A 115 -4.21 -6.42 -4.25
C ARG A 115 -5.71 -6.58 -3.94
N LEU A 116 -6.20 -6.06 -2.81
CA LEU A 116 -7.64 -5.99 -2.51
C LEU A 116 -8.44 -5.28 -3.61
N ALA A 117 -7.82 -4.32 -4.30
CA ALA A 117 -8.46 -3.57 -5.38
C ALA A 117 -8.82 -4.43 -6.59
N LEU A 118 -8.18 -5.60 -6.76
CA LEU A 118 -8.42 -6.48 -7.91
C LEU A 118 -9.70 -7.31 -7.78
N GLY A 119 -10.22 -7.46 -6.55
CA GLY A 119 -11.35 -8.35 -6.27
C GLY A 119 -11.05 -9.82 -6.57
N ILE A 120 -12.11 -10.63 -6.58
CA ILE A 120 -12.10 -12.06 -6.93
C ILE A 120 -13.26 -12.34 -7.89
N ALA A 121 -13.08 -13.27 -8.83
CA ALA A 121 -14.15 -13.67 -9.72
C ALA A 121 -15.29 -14.34 -8.92
N PRO A 122 -16.57 -14.07 -9.23
CA PRO A 122 -17.69 -14.66 -8.49
C PRO A 122 -17.68 -16.19 -8.47
N ALA A 123 -17.28 -16.84 -9.56
CA ALA A 123 -17.22 -18.30 -9.66
C ALA A 123 -16.18 -18.90 -8.70
N ASP A 124 -14.99 -18.31 -8.66
CA ASP A 124 -13.91 -18.74 -7.76
C ASP A 124 -14.30 -18.54 -6.30
N LEU A 125 -14.97 -17.42 -6.00
CA LEU A 125 -15.48 -17.14 -4.67
C LEU A 125 -16.55 -18.15 -4.23
N GLU A 126 -17.47 -18.53 -5.12
CA GLU A 126 -18.50 -19.54 -4.81
C GLU A 126 -17.90 -20.93 -4.61
N ALA A 127 -16.89 -21.31 -5.40
CA ALA A 127 -16.18 -22.58 -5.25
C ALA A 127 -15.55 -22.74 -3.86
N GLU A 128 -15.04 -21.64 -3.30
CA GLU A 128 -14.46 -21.59 -1.94
C GLU A 128 -15.50 -21.28 -0.84
N GLY A 129 -16.79 -21.31 -1.15
CA GLY A 129 -17.88 -21.10 -0.18
C GLY A 129 -18.08 -19.66 0.27
N GLY A 130 -17.52 -18.69 -0.46
CA GLY A 130 -17.66 -17.27 -0.17
C GLY A 130 -19.03 -16.67 -0.51
N ASP A 131 -19.29 -15.47 0.02
CA ASP A 131 -20.57 -14.77 -0.19
C ASP A 131 -20.48 -13.72 -1.30
N VAL A 132 -20.88 -14.09 -2.51
CA VAL A 132 -20.91 -13.21 -3.69
C VAL A 132 -21.73 -11.94 -3.46
N ALA A 133 -22.84 -12.02 -2.70
CA ALA A 133 -23.67 -10.85 -2.44
C ALA A 133 -22.92 -9.84 -1.55
N ARG A 134 -22.15 -10.32 -0.58
CA ARG A 134 -21.31 -9.48 0.29
C ARG A 134 -20.12 -8.90 -0.48
N ALA A 135 -19.45 -9.71 -1.31
CA ALA A 135 -18.35 -9.26 -2.15
C ALA A 135 -18.78 -8.17 -3.14
N LYS A 136 -19.93 -8.36 -3.81
CA LYS A 136 -20.51 -7.33 -4.68
C LYS A 136 -20.79 -6.05 -3.90
N LYS A 137 -21.43 -6.15 -2.74
CA LYS A 137 -21.71 -5.00 -1.88
C LYS A 137 -20.44 -4.26 -1.46
N LEU A 138 -19.37 -4.97 -1.13
CA LEU A 138 -18.07 -4.39 -0.81
C LEU A 138 -17.56 -3.57 -1.99
N MET A 139 -17.50 -4.16 -3.19
CA MET A 139 -17.01 -3.48 -4.40
C MET A 139 -17.87 -2.27 -4.77
N ASP A 140 -19.20 -2.38 -4.66
CA ASP A 140 -20.14 -1.28 -4.95
C ASP A 140 -20.00 -0.11 -3.94
N MET A 141 -19.56 -0.39 -2.70
CA MET A 141 -19.39 0.61 -1.64
C MET A 141 -18.00 1.25 -1.60
N CYS A 142 -17.00 0.61 -2.19
CA CYS A 142 -15.60 1.01 -2.05
C CYS A 142 -15.10 1.77 -3.27
N GLU A 143 -14.56 2.96 -3.05
CA GLU A 143 -13.66 3.61 -3.99
C GLU A 143 -12.22 3.38 -3.50
N VAL A 144 -11.40 2.72 -4.31
CA VAL A 144 -9.99 2.46 -3.97
C VAL A 144 -9.09 3.40 -4.76
N ARG A 145 -8.29 4.19 -4.04
CA ARG A 145 -7.26 5.08 -4.61
C ARG A 145 -5.89 4.58 -4.18
N ILE A 146 -5.02 4.32 -5.15
CA ILE A 146 -3.67 3.82 -4.90
C ILE A 146 -2.69 4.95 -5.22
N TRP A 147 -2.00 5.43 -4.19
CA TRP A 147 -0.93 6.40 -4.33
C TRP A 147 0.42 5.71 -4.33
N THR A 148 1.23 5.96 -5.35
CA THR A 148 2.59 5.41 -5.44
C THR A 148 3.59 6.55 -5.54
N PRO A 149 4.22 6.96 -4.43
CA PRO A 149 5.28 7.96 -4.47
C PRO A 149 6.36 7.58 -5.48
N LEU A 150 6.87 8.56 -6.24
CA LEU A 150 7.98 8.38 -7.20
C LEU A 150 7.72 7.36 -8.33
N ARG A 151 6.46 6.99 -8.58
CA ARG A 151 6.05 6.10 -9.67
C ARG A 151 4.76 6.61 -10.31
N SER A 152 4.68 6.48 -11.63
CA SER A 152 3.49 6.87 -12.41
C SER A 152 2.43 5.77 -12.54
N LYS A 153 2.66 4.59 -11.94
CA LYS A 153 1.73 3.43 -12.04
C LYS A 153 0.45 3.63 -11.22
N GLY A 154 0.52 4.38 -10.11
CA GLY A 154 -0.63 4.81 -9.33
C GLY A 154 -0.83 6.32 -9.42
N LEU A 155 -1.70 6.86 -8.57
CA LEU A 155 -1.84 8.29 -8.40
C LEU A 155 -0.51 8.84 -7.85
N PRO A 156 0.13 9.81 -8.54
CA PRO A 156 1.33 10.42 -8.02
C PRO A 156 1.00 11.14 -6.73
N LEU A 157 1.80 10.89 -5.69
CA LEU A 157 1.77 11.64 -4.45
C LEU A 157 3.08 12.40 -4.35
N CYS A 158 2.98 13.73 -4.45
CA CYS A 158 4.05 14.65 -4.11
C CYS A 158 3.66 15.34 -2.81
N ILE A 159 4.56 15.31 -1.84
CA ILE A 159 4.44 16.18 -0.66
C ILE A 159 5.19 17.45 -1.05
N ASP A 160 4.48 18.56 -1.10
CA ASP A 160 5.11 19.87 -1.25
C ASP A 160 5.89 20.19 0.04
N PRO A 161 7.23 20.23 -0.02
CA PRO A 161 8.06 20.45 1.18
C PRO A 161 8.01 21.91 1.66
N PHE A 162 7.42 22.82 0.87
CA PHE A 162 7.32 24.26 1.20
C PHE A 162 6.02 24.64 1.89
N ARG A 163 5.19 23.66 2.28
CA ARG A 163 4.04 23.96 3.13
C ARG A 163 4.52 24.46 4.49
N THR A 164 4.37 25.76 4.71
CA THR A 164 4.62 26.38 6.00
C THR A 164 3.72 25.75 7.06
N PRO A 165 4.25 25.44 8.25
CA PRO A 165 3.44 24.99 9.37
C PRO A 165 2.32 26.00 9.66
N PRO A 166 1.10 25.54 9.98
CA PRO A 166 -0.01 26.43 10.31
C PRO A 166 0.35 27.41 11.42
N SER A 167 -0.07 28.67 11.28
CA SER A 167 0.22 29.73 12.27
C SER A 167 -0.49 29.56 13.61
N ASN A 168 -1.39 28.59 13.73
CA ASN A 168 -2.18 28.28 14.93
C ASN A 168 -1.62 27.10 15.73
N LEU A 169 -0.47 26.55 15.35
CA LEU A 169 0.22 25.52 16.14
C LEU A 169 0.73 26.13 17.46
N ASP A 170 0.84 25.29 18.49
CA ASP A 170 1.59 25.69 19.68
C ASP A 170 3.10 25.80 19.37
N ALA A 171 3.87 26.38 20.30
CA ALA A 171 5.29 26.63 20.07
C ALA A 171 6.10 25.33 19.90
N GLU A 172 5.78 24.25 20.61
CA GLU A 172 6.51 22.97 20.51
C GLU A 172 6.16 22.23 19.23
N GLU A 173 4.89 22.24 18.84
CA GLU A 173 4.40 21.71 17.57
C GLU A 173 5.03 22.46 16.38
N ALA A 174 5.12 23.79 16.47
CA ALA A 174 5.76 24.62 15.44
C ALA A 174 7.25 24.29 15.30
N ILE A 175 7.98 24.19 16.42
CA ILE A 175 9.40 23.79 16.41
C ILE A 175 9.56 22.41 15.77
N THR A 176 8.73 21.45 16.16
CA THR A 176 8.77 20.08 15.62
C THR A 176 8.49 20.08 14.12
N ALA A 177 7.49 20.83 13.67
CA ALA A 177 7.14 20.91 12.26
C ALA A 177 8.28 21.53 11.44
N TRP A 178 8.87 22.63 11.90
CA TRP A 178 10.01 23.25 11.23
C TRP A 178 11.26 22.37 11.23
N ASP A 179 11.53 21.64 12.31
CA ASP A 179 12.65 20.68 12.35
C ASP A 179 12.46 19.55 11.33
N MET A 180 11.23 19.03 11.18
CA MET A 180 10.90 18.03 10.17
C MET A 180 11.10 18.56 8.74
N VAL A 181 10.68 19.80 8.46
CA VAL A 181 10.89 20.45 7.15
C VAL A 181 12.38 20.63 6.87
N ALA A 182 13.14 21.15 7.83
CA ALA A 182 14.59 21.34 7.70
C ALA A 182 15.34 20.02 7.50
N ALA A 183 14.95 18.95 8.22
CA ALA A 183 15.52 17.61 8.05
C ALA A 183 15.21 17.04 6.64
N GLY A 184 14.01 17.30 6.13
CA GLY A 184 13.61 16.96 4.76
C GLY A 184 14.49 17.64 3.72
N PHE A 185 14.67 18.96 3.81
CA PHE A 185 15.54 19.70 2.89
C PHE A 185 17.02 19.31 3.00
N THR A 186 17.50 19.03 4.22
CA THR A 186 18.87 18.53 4.44
C THR A 186 19.09 17.22 3.70
N SER A 187 18.13 16.29 3.80
CA SER A 187 18.17 15.00 3.11
C SER A 187 18.06 15.17 1.58
N LEU A 188 17.21 16.09 1.10
CA LEU A 188 17.08 16.41 -0.33
C LEU A 188 18.37 17.02 -0.91
N ALA A 189 19.09 17.82 -0.13
CA ALA A 189 20.40 18.36 -0.49
C ALA A 189 21.52 17.31 -0.49
N GLY A 190 21.22 16.05 -0.16
CA GLY A 190 22.16 14.94 -0.17
C GLY A 190 22.96 14.77 1.13
N TYR A 191 22.58 15.47 2.20
CA TYR A 191 23.23 15.35 3.50
C TYR A 191 22.46 14.43 4.44
N ASP A 192 23.18 13.52 5.07
CA ASP A 192 22.66 12.66 6.13
C ASP A 192 22.62 13.45 7.45
N VAL A 193 21.42 13.63 8.00
CA VAL A 193 21.14 14.41 9.22
C VAL A 193 21.93 13.89 10.44
N GLU A 194 22.26 12.60 10.47
CA GLU A 194 22.99 11.98 11.58
C GLU A 194 24.51 12.19 11.49
N LYS A 195 25.04 12.62 10.34
CA LYS A 195 26.48 12.84 10.10
C LYS A 195 26.89 14.28 10.40
N ALA A 196 28.21 14.48 10.56
CA ALA A 196 28.78 15.77 10.94
C ALA A 196 28.35 16.94 10.04
N GLN A 197 28.30 16.74 8.72
CA GLN A 197 27.83 17.76 7.79
C GLN A 197 26.32 18.04 7.93
N GLY A 198 25.49 17.00 8.05
CA GLY A 198 24.04 17.17 8.22
C GLY A 198 23.68 17.88 9.54
N LYS A 199 24.45 17.66 10.61
CA LYS A 199 24.33 18.38 11.89
C LYS A 199 24.64 19.88 11.78
N ILE A 200 25.31 20.32 10.72
CA ILE A 200 25.57 21.75 10.45
C ILE A 200 24.52 22.29 9.47
N VAL A 201 24.22 21.53 8.41
CA VAL A 201 23.28 21.95 7.36
C VAL A 201 21.85 22.06 7.88
N LYS A 202 21.39 21.11 8.70
CA LYS A 202 20.01 21.13 9.21
C LYS A 202 19.70 22.38 10.04
N PRO A 203 20.47 22.74 11.09
CA PRO A 203 20.20 23.96 11.85
C PRO A 203 20.27 25.22 11.00
N PHE A 204 21.19 25.29 10.04
CA PHE A 204 21.27 26.43 9.14
C PHE A 204 20.00 26.60 8.29
N LEU A 205 19.52 25.51 7.68
CA LEU A 205 18.26 25.53 6.92
C LEU A 205 17.05 25.83 7.81
N TYR A 206 17.03 25.29 9.02
CA TYR A 206 15.99 25.58 10.02
C TYR A 206 15.88 27.08 10.29
N GLU A 207 17.01 27.74 10.63
CA GLU A 207 17.02 29.18 10.92
C GLU A 207 16.57 30.01 9.71
N VAL A 208 17.06 29.68 8.50
CA VAL A 208 16.64 30.36 7.27
C VAL A 208 15.13 30.25 7.04
N LEU A 209 14.54 29.07 7.25
CA LEU A 209 13.11 28.83 7.05
C LEU A 209 12.26 29.55 8.11
N VAL A 210 12.64 29.46 9.38
CA VAL A 210 11.90 30.05 10.50
C VAL A 210 11.98 31.58 10.46
N GLU A 211 13.18 32.15 10.44
CA GLU A 211 13.34 33.61 10.43
C GLU A 211 12.90 34.20 9.09
N GLY A 212 13.11 33.49 7.99
CA GLY A 212 12.62 33.90 6.68
C GLY A 212 11.10 34.04 6.68
N THR A 213 10.37 33.02 7.15
CA THR A 213 8.91 33.06 7.24
C THR A 213 8.42 34.14 8.20
N LYS A 214 9.05 34.27 9.38
CA LYS A 214 8.72 35.26 10.41
C LYS A 214 8.87 36.70 9.93
N HIS A 215 9.89 36.98 9.10
CA HIS A 215 10.15 38.30 8.54
C HIS A 215 9.53 38.51 7.14
N GLY A 216 8.73 37.55 6.66
CA GLY A 216 8.07 37.63 5.36
C GLY A 216 9.05 37.61 4.18
N LEU A 217 10.22 37.04 4.36
CA LEU A 217 11.15 36.70 3.29
C LEU A 217 10.59 35.51 2.52
N ASP A 218 10.68 35.58 1.19
CA ASP A 218 10.20 34.48 0.35
C ASP A 218 11.17 33.30 0.41
N VAL A 219 10.69 32.21 1.00
CA VAL A 219 11.35 30.90 1.08
C VAL A 219 10.37 29.79 0.67
N SER A 220 9.36 30.14 -0.13
CA SER A 220 8.21 29.27 -0.47
C SER A 220 8.45 28.34 -1.66
N ASP A 221 9.61 28.44 -2.31
CA ASP A 221 10.02 27.53 -3.38
C ASP A 221 11.54 27.31 -3.38
N PHE A 222 12.01 26.37 -4.21
CA PHE A 222 13.43 26.01 -4.29
C PHE A 222 14.31 27.15 -4.81
N GLN A 223 13.81 28.00 -5.71
CA GLN A 223 14.58 29.10 -6.27
C GLN A 223 14.78 30.21 -5.23
N ALA A 224 13.71 30.59 -4.54
CA ALA A 224 13.71 31.57 -3.46
C ALA A 224 14.56 31.08 -2.29
N LEU A 225 14.35 29.85 -1.82
CA LEU A 225 15.16 29.26 -0.75
C LEU A 225 16.64 29.18 -1.15
N ALA A 226 16.98 28.77 -2.38
CA ALA A 226 18.37 28.71 -2.83
C ALA A 226 19.04 30.09 -2.87
N ARG A 227 18.30 31.16 -3.21
CA ARG A 227 18.81 32.54 -3.15
C ARG A 227 19.16 32.93 -1.72
N VAL A 228 18.24 32.71 -0.78
CA VAL A 228 18.45 33.04 0.64
C VAL A 228 19.56 32.19 1.26
N VAL A 229 19.64 30.91 0.93
CA VAL A 229 20.71 30.01 1.40
C VAL A 229 22.08 30.46 0.90
N ARG A 230 22.16 30.97 -0.33
CA ARG A 230 23.43 31.43 -0.93
C ARG A 230 23.94 32.71 -0.29
N GLU A 231 23.05 33.69 -0.06
CA GLU A 231 23.40 35.02 0.43
C GLU A 231 22.46 35.49 1.55
N PRO A 232 22.42 34.79 2.70
CA PRO A 232 21.39 35.04 3.71
C PRO A 232 21.45 36.46 4.26
N ASN A 233 22.66 36.95 4.59
CA ASN A 233 22.82 38.30 5.11
C ASN A 233 22.25 39.37 4.16
N GLN A 234 22.56 39.27 2.87
CA GLN A 234 22.10 40.23 1.87
C GLN A 234 20.59 40.19 1.69
N GLU A 235 20.02 38.99 1.58
CA GLU A 235 18.57 38.81 1.38
C GLU A 235 17.76 39.28 2.61
N PHE A 236 18.20 38.94 3.83
CA PHE A 236 17.56 39.44 5.05
C PHE A 236 17.73 40.96 5.20
N THR A 237 18.90 41.53 4.90
CA THR A 237 19.13 42.97 5.00
C THR A 237 18.28 43.74 3.99
N ARG A 238 18.19 43.27 2.75
CA ARG A 238 17.30 43.85 1.73
C ARG A 238 15.83 43.82 2.14
N LYS A 239 15.39 42.73 2.78
CA LYS A 239 14.00 42.59 3.22
C LYS A 239 13.67 43.46 4.44
N LEU A 240 14.60 43.58 5.39
CA LEU A 240 14.41 44.33 6.64
C LEU A 240 14.65 45.83 6.49
N TYR A 241 15.54 46.24 5.57
CA TYR A 241 15.96 47.61 5.34
C TYR A 241 15.96 47.94 3.83
N PRO A 242 14.80 47.88 3.15
CA PRO A 242 14.72 48.11 1.71
C PRO A 242 15.21 49.51 1.30
N GLU A 243 15.07 50.51 2.17
CA GLU A 243 15.52 51.89 1.96
C GLU A 243 17.03 52.01 1.70
N CYS A 244 17.83 51.09 2.21
CA CYS A 244 19.29 51.06 2.01
C CYS A 244 19.70 50.65 0.58
N PHE A 245 18.74 50.24 -0.26
CA PHE A 245 18.99 49.68 -1.60
C PHE A 245 18.24 50.40 -2.72
N LEU A 246 17.42 51.41 -2.41
CA LEU A 246 16.64 52.17 -3.41
C LEU A 246 17.51 52.91 -4.43
N ASP A 247 18.71 53.36 -4.05
CA ASP A 247 19.62 54.12 -4.93
C ASP A 247 20.40 53.23 -5.94
N ILE A 248 20.34 51.90 -5.81
CA ILE A 248 21.09 50.96 -6.67
C ILE A 248 20.25 50.55 -7.89
N GLU A 249 18.92 50.48 -7.78
CA GLU A 249 18.03 50.04 -8.87
C GLU A 249 17.85 51.11 -9.96
N GLU A 250 17.85 52.41 -9.62
CA GLU A 250 17.79 53.50 -10.62
C GLU A 250 19.05 53.60 -11.51
N GLY A 251 20.15 52.98 -11.09
CA GLY A 251 21.42 52.95 -11.84
C GLY A 251 21.50 51.83 -12.88
N GLU A 252 20.83 50.70 -12.64
CA GLU A 252 20.82 49.56 -13.57
C GLU A 252 19.78 49.73 -14.69
N GLU A 253 18.63 50.38 -14.45
CA GLU A 253 17.65 50.69 -15.50
C GLU A 253 18.16 51.72 -16.53
N LYS A 254 19.17 52.53 -16.20
CA LYS A 254 19.76 53.53 -17.12
C LYS A 254 20.86 52.98 -18.03
N LEU A 255 21.22 51.70 -17.90
CA LEU A 255 22.29 51.05 -18.66
C LEU A 255 21.80 49.88 -19.54
N ALA A 256 20.50 49.66 -19.67
CA ALA A 256 19.89 48.72 -20.60
C ALA A 256 19.44 49.37 -21.93
#